data_AF-A0A932CPQ0-F1
#
_entry.id   AF-A0A932CPQ0-F1
#
_cell.length_a   1.000
_cell.length_b   1.000
_cell.length_c   1.000
_cell.angle_alpha   90.00
_cell.angle_beta   90.00
_cell.angle_gamma   90.00
#
_symmetry.space_group_name_H-M   'P 1'
#
loop_
_entity.id
_entity.type
_entity.pdbx_description
1 polymer ?
#
loop_
_entity_poly.entity_id
_entity_poly.type
_entity_poly.pdbx_seq_one_letter_code
_entity_poly.pdbx_strand_id
1 'polypeptide(L)'
;MKPKTFHPAESDGLLREKLQQLQRNISKVLIGKEEEIKTALVGLLAQGHLLIEDVPGVGKTTLARALAKSVACSFQRIQFTPDLLPSDILGVSIYHPQKEQFEFKGGPIFAHIILAD
;
A
#
# COMPACT_ATOMS: atom_id res chain seq x y z
N MET A 1 -8.27 7.48 37.69
CA MET A 1 -7.87 7.73 36.29
C MET A 1 -9.16 7.85 35.47
N LYS A 2 -9.61 9.07 35.15
CA LYS A 2 -10.90 9.27 34.47
C LYS A 2 -10.80 8.79 33.01
N PRO A 3 -11.79 8.07 32.48
CA PRO A 3 -11.79 7.66 31.08
C PRO A 3 -11.86 8.91 30.20
N LYS A 4 -10.96 9.02 29.22
CA LYS A 4 -11.04 10.05 28.17
C LYS A 4 -12.33 9.79 27.40
N THR A 5 -13.30 10.69 27.55
CA THR A 5 -14.55 10.69 26.80
C THR A 5 -14.24 10.95 25.33
N PHE A 6 -14.45 9.93 24.50
CA PHE A 6 -14.36 10.02 23.05
C PHE A 6 -15.46 10.99 22.57
N HIS A 7 -15.09 12.19 22.15
CA HIS A 7 -16.00 13.15 21.53
C HIS A 7 -16.00 12.89 20.01
N PRO A 8 -17.08 12.36 19.42
CA PRO A 8 -17.10 11.94 18.02
C PRO A 8 -16.88 13.10 17.04
N ALA A 9 -17.46 14.27 17.33
CA ALA A 9 -17.46 15.42 16.42
C ALA A 9 -16.08 16.06 16.18
N GLU A 10 -15.23 16.16 17.21
CA GLU A 10 -13.87 16.71 17.08
C GLU A 10 -12.94 15.72 16.35
N SER A 11 -13.18 14.41 16.56
CA SER A 11 -12.40 13.33 15.96
C SER A 11 -12.62 13.26 14.44
N ASP A 12 -13.86 13.46 13.99
CA ASP A 12 -14.23 13.46 12.57
C ASP A 12 -13.63 14.66 11.82
N GLY A 13 -13.57 15.82 12.46
CA GLY A 13 -12.95 17.03 11.88
C GLY A 13 -11.45 16.85 11.62
N LEU A 14 -10.72 16.32 12.61
CA LEU A 14 -9.29 16.03 12.50
C LEU A 14 -9.00 14.98 11.42
N LEU A 15 -9.82 13.91 11.35
CA LEU A 15 -9.67 12.87 10.33
C LEU A 15 -9.83 13.44 8.92
N ARG A 16 -10.88 14.25 8.70
CA ARG A 16 -11.11 14.93 7.41
C ARG A 16 -9.92 15.79 7.01
N GLU A 17 -9.37 16.57 7.94
CA GLU A 17 -8.21 17.43 7.67
C GLU A 17 -6.99 16.59 7.24
N LYS A 18 -6.70 15.51 7.96
CA LYS A 18 -5.59 14.60 7.61
C LYS A 18 -5.77 13.94 6.25
N LEU A 19 -6.98 13.51 5.92
CA LEU A 19 -7.28 12.93 4.61
C LEU A 19 -7.11 13.95 3.47
N GLN A 20 -7.54 15.20 3.69
CA GLN A 20 -7.29 16.27 2.72
C GLN A 20 -5.79 16.58 2.58
N GLN A 21 -5.04 16.58 3.68
CA GLN A 21 -3.58 16.75 3.63
C GLN A 21 -2.91 15.62 2.84
N LEU A 22 -3.36 14.38 3.06
CA LEU A 22 -2.87 13.19 2.36
C LEU A 22 -3.17 13.25 0.86
N GLN A 23 -4.42 13.57 0.49
CA GLN A 23 -4.82 13.77 -0.90
C GLN A 23 -3.98 14.85 -1.58
N ARG A 24 -3.85 16.03 -0.97
CA ARG A 24 -3.02 17.12 -1.48
C ARG A 24 -1.56 16.73 -1.64
N ASN A 25 -1.01 15.91 -0.73
CA ASN A 25 0.37 15.47 -0.84
C ASN A 25 0.59 14.57 -2.06
N ILE A 26 -0.32 13.64 -2.32
CA ILE A 26 -0.25 12.73 -3.47
C ILE A 26 -0.47 13.50 -4.79
N SER A 27 -1.40 14.46 -4.80
CA SER A 27 -1.67 15.31 -5.98
C SER A 27 -0.46 16.13 -6.45
N LYS A 28 0.56 16.35 -5.60
CA LYS A 28 1.81 17.01 -6.01
C LYS A 28 2.63 16.20 -7.02
N VAL A 29 2.50 14.87 -7.01
CA VAL A 29 3.26 13.97 -7.87
C VAL A 29 2.39 13.27 -8.93
N LEU A 30 1.08 13.25 -8.73
CA LEU A 30 0.11 12.70 -9.68
C LEU A 30 -0.90 13.79 -10.09
N ILE A 31 -0.54 14.56 -11.11
CA ILE A 31 -1.27 15.76 -11.55
C ILE A 31 -2.54 15.36 -12.32
N GLY A 32 -3.66 16.04 -12.04
CA GLY A 32 -4.91 15.88 -12.80
C GLY A 32 -5.66 14.57 -12.54
N LYS A 33 -5.32 13.84 -11.46
CA LYS A 33 -5.84 12.51 -11.12
C LYS A 33 -6.53 12.48 -9.76
N GLU A 34 -7.29 13.53 -9.45
CA GLU A 34 -7.84 13.77 -8.10
C GLU A 34 -8.85 12.69 -7.68
N GLU A 35 -9.70 12.24 -8.60
CA GLU A 35 -10.69 11.20 -8.31
C GLU A 35 -10.04 9.81 -8.17
N GLU A 36 -8.99 9.51 -8.94
CA GLU A 36 -8.23 8.27 -8.78
C GLU A 36 -7.50 8.22 -7.44
N ILE A 37 -6.89 9.35 -7.02
CA ILE A 37 -6.27 9.46 -5.69
C ILE A 37 -7.30 9.24 -4.60
N LYS A 38 -8.47 9.88 -4.72
CA LYS A 38 -9.56 9.75 -3.75
C LYS A 38 -10.08 8.32 -3.66
N THR A 39 -10.27 7.65 -4.81
CA THR A 39 -10.66 6.23 -4.86
C THR A 39 -9.60 5.35 -4.19
N ALA A 40 -8.32 5.66 -4.42
CA ALA A 40 -7.23 4.93 -3.77
C ALA A 40 -7.21 5.09 -2.24
N LEU A 41 -7.49 6.29 -1.75
CA LEU A 41 -7.64 6.55 -0.31
C LEU A 41 -8.83 5.81 0.28
N VAL A 42 -9.97 5.78 -0.42
CA VAL A 42 -11.14 4.99 0.00
C VAL A 42 -10.78 3.52 0.09
N GLY A 43 -10.14 2.95 -0.93
CA GLY A 43 -9.68 1.56 -0.93
C GLY A 43 -8.75 1.26 0.24
N LEU A 44 -7.78 2.13 0.51
CA LEU A 44 -6.85 1.99 1.63
C LEU A 44 -7.57 1.96 2.98
N LEU A 45 -8.49 2.92 3.22
CA LEU A 45 -9.23 3.02 4.48
C LEU A 45 -10.20 1.86 4.67
N ALA A 46 -10.76 1.34 3.59
CA ALA A 46 -11.63 0.17 3.58
C ALA A 46 -10.87 -1.16 3.69
N GLN A 47 -9.52 -1.13 3.71
CA GLN A 47 -8.67 -2.33 3.64
C GLN A 47 -8.97 -3.19 2.40
N GLY A 48 -9.35 -2.54 1.30
CA GLY A 48 -9.69 -3.18 0.03
C GLY A 48 -8.52 -3.24 -0.95
N HIS A 49 -8.78 -3.87 -2.09
CA HIS A 49 -7.86 -3.93 -3.23
C HIS A 49 -8.40 -3.09 -4.39
N LEU A 50 -7.50 -2.55 -5.20
CA LEU A 50 -7.82 -1.69 -6.33
C LEU A 50 -7.33 -2.34 -7.61
N LEU A 51 -8.25 -2.52 -8.57
CA LEU A 51 -7.90 -2.85 -9.94
C LEU A 51 -7.76 -1.54 -10.73
N ILE A 52 -6.59 -1.32 -11.33
CA ILE A 52 -6.29 -0.10 -12.09
C ILE A 52 -6.20 -0.43 -13.58
N GLU A 53 -7.33 -0.35 -14.25
CA GLU A 53 -7.43 -0.44 -15.71
C GLU A 53 -7.07 0.92 -16.30
N ASP A 54 -5.89 1.02 -16.89
CA ASP A 54 -5.44 2.26 -17.54
C ASP A 54 -4.31 1.92 -18.53
N VAL A 55 -4.08 2.80 -19.51
CA VAL A 55 -3.02 2.62 -20.50
C VAL A 55 -1.62 2.71 -19.86
N PRO A 56 -0.59 2.01 -20.37
CA PRO A 56 0.75 2.08 -19.80
C PRO A 56 1.28 3.52 -19.69
N GLY A 57 1.93 3.84 -18.58
CA GLY A 57 2.59 5.15 -18.38
C GLY A 57 1.78 6.23 -17.66
N VAL A 58 0.53 5.98 -17.29
CA VAL A 58 -0.39 6.92 -16.62
C VAL A 58 -0.23 7.04 -15.10
N GLY A 59 0.90 6.58 -14.55
CA GLY A 59 1.26 6.87 -13.17
C GLY A 59 0.77 5.87 -12.11
N LYS A 60 0.41 4.63 -12.47
CA LYS A 60 0.05 3.57 -11.50
C LYS A 60 1.15 3.34 -10.46
N THR A 61 2.40 3.24 -10.92
CA THR A 61 3.58 3.14 -10.05
C THR A 61 3.76 4.38 -9.18
N THR A 62 3.50 5.56 -9.73
CA THR A 62 3.58 6.82 -8.98
C THR A 62 2.52 6.87 -7.89
N LEU A 63 1.28 6.53 -8.19
CA LEU A 63 0.17 6.47 -7.23
C LEU A 63 0.49 5.53 -6.07
N ALA A 64 0.79 4.26 -6.36
CA ALA A 64 1.01 3.25 -5.32
C ALA A 64 2.21 3.61 -4.41
N ARG A 65 3.30 4.13 -5.01
CA ARG A 65 4.49 4.56 -4.26
C ARG A 65 4.25 5.84 -3.47
N ALA A 66 3.53 6.81 -4.01
CA ALA A 66 3.18 8.06 -3.34
C ALA A 66 2.25 7.79 -2.15
N LEU A 67 1.27 6.90 -2.32
CA LEU A 67 0.38 6.45 -1.27
C LEU A 67 1.19 5.83 -0.12
N ALA A 68 2.03 4.83 -0.41
CA ALA A 68 2.86 4.15 0.59
C ALA A 68 3.77 5.12 1.36
N LYS A 69 4.48 6.00 0.65
CA LYS A 69 5.35 7.00 1.27
C LYS A 69 4.58 7.99 2.15
N SER A 70 3.38 8.40 1.73
CA SER A 70 2.60 9.39 2.46
C SER A 70 2.01 8.86 3.77
N VAL A 71 1.88 7.53 3.91
CA VAL A 71 1.44 6.88 5.15
C VAL A 71 2.54 6.06 5.85
N ALA A 72 3.80 6.26 5.46
CA ALA A 72 4.98 5.57 6.01
C ALA A 72 4.87 4.03 5.98
N CYS A 73 4.26 3.48 4.92
CA CYS A 73 4.09 2.06 4.70
C CYS A 73 5.19 1.46 3.80
N SER A 74 5.48 0.17 3.99
CA SER A 74 6.32 -0.57 3.04
C SER A 74 5.62 -0.73 1.69
N PHE A 75 6.42 -0.72 0.62
CA PHE A 75 5.95 -0.83 -0.76
C PHE A 75 6.74 -1.92 -1.48
N GLN A 76 6.04 -2.78 -2.22
CA GLN A 76 6.64 -3.75 -3.13
C GLN A 76 5.94 -3.71 -4.50
N ARG A 77 6.69 -4.04 -5.55
CA ARG A 77 6.13 -4.22 -6.90
C ARG A 77 6.42 -5.66 -7.33
N ILE A 78 5.38 -6.37 -7.73
CA ILE A 78 5.45 -7.74 -8.26
C ILE A 78 5.13 -7.63 -9.74
N GLN A 79 6.08 -8.01 -10.60
CA GLN A 79 5.82 -8.14 -12.03
C GLN A 79 5.31 -9.55 -12.29
N PHE A 80 4.09 -9.68 -12.78
CA PHE A 80 3.53 -10.93 -13.25
C PHE A 80 4.12 -11.24 -14.62
N THR A 81 4.77 -12.40 -14.67
CA THR A 81 5.31 -13.03 -15.86
C THR A 81 4.73 -14.45 -15.94
N PRO A 82 4.63 -15.05 -17.14
CA PRO A 82 3.99 -16.36 -17.29
C PRO A 82 4.74 -17.51 -16.57
N ASP A 83 5.99 -17.28 -16.21
CA ASP A 83 6.88 -18.21 -15.50
C ASP A 83 6.88 -18.01 -13.97
N LEU A 84 6.22 -16.97 -13.45
CA LEU A 84 6.22 -16.66 -12.02
C LEU A 84 5.59 -17.80 -11.21
N LEU A 85 6.32 -18.35 -10.24
CA LEU A 85 5.83 -19.40 -9.36
C LEU A 85 5.18 -18.80 -8.11
N PRO A 86 4.22 -19.50 -7.47
CA PRO A 86 3.67 -19.07 -6.18
C PRO A 86 4.74 -18.83 -5.11
N SER A 87 5.84 -19.60 -5.12
CA SER A 87 6.99 -19.43 -4.24
C SER A 87 7.74 -18.12 -4.46
N ASP A 88 7.69 -17.53 -5.65
CA ASP A 88 8.33 -16.24 -5.92
C ASP A 88 7.54 -15.08 -5.30
N ILE A 89 6.24 -15.28 -5.03
CA ILE A 89 5.34 -14.31 -4.39
C ILE A 89 5.32 -14.53 -2.87
N LEU A 90 5.10 -15.77 -2.44
CA LEU A 90 4.99 -16.14 -1.02
C LEU A 90 6.36 -16.24 -0.36
N GLY A 91 7.41 -16.63 -1.07
CA GLY A 91 8.72 -16.93 -0.50
C GLY A 91 8.97 -18.43 -0.31
N VAL A 92 10.14 -18.74 0.24
CA VAL A 92 10.69 -20.10 0.32
C VAL A 92 11.33 -20.36 1.68
N SER A 93 11.42 -21.64 2.05
CA SER A 93 12.23 -22.05 3.22
C SER A 93 13.62 -22.48 2.77
N ILE A 94 14.64 -21.80 3.28
CA ILE A 94 16.04 -22.04 2.93
C ILE A 94 16.71 -22.79 4.08
N TYR A 95 17.36 -23.92 3.77
CA TYR A 95 18.14 -24.64 4.77
C TYR A 95 19.42 -23.87 5.09
N HIS A 96 19.68 -23.61 6.38
CA HIS A 96 20.89 -22.98 6.90
C HIS A 96 21.80 -24.05 7.51
N PRO A 97 22.86 -24.51 6.82
CA PRO A 97 23.69 -25.63 7.27
C PRO A 97 24.37 -25.39 8.62
N GLN A 98 24.77 -24.15 8.89
CA GLN A 98 25.41 -23.77 10.16
C GLN A 98 24.49 -23.89 11.37
N LYS A 99 23.18 -23.78 11.16
CA LYS A 99 22.15 -23.85 12.20
C LYS A 99 21.34 -25.15 12.14
N GLU A 100 21.63 -26.01 11.16
CA GLU A 100 20.89 -27.23 10.83
C GLU A 100 19.35 -27.06 10.77
N GLN A 101 18.88 -25.89 10.37
CA GLN A 101 17.46 -25.55 10.39
C GLN A 101 17.01 -24.90 9.07
N PHE A 102 15.72 -25.01 8.77
CA PHE A 102 15.08 -24.25 7.70
C PHE A 102 14.68 -22.87 8.21
N GLU A 103 15.03 -21.81 7.48
CA GLU A 103 14.65 -20.43 7.75
C GLU A 103 13.73 -19.94 6.61
N PHE A 104 12.55 -19.43 6.97
CA PHE A 104 11.62 -18.89 5.99
C PHE A 104 12.09 -17.52 5.51
N LYS A 105 12.21 -17.34 4.19
CA LYS A 105 12.43 -16.06 3.54
C LYS A 105 11.15 -15.65 2.82
N GLY A 106 10.44 -14.69 3.40
CA GLY A 106 9.21 -14.14 2.86
C GLY A 106 9.43 -13.46 1.50
N GLY A 107 8.49 -13.69 0.58
CA GLY A 107 8.48 -13.08 -0.74
C GLY A 107 7.96 -11.62 -0.73
N PRO A 108 7.85 -11.01 -1.91
CA PRO A 108 7.45 -9.59 -2.06
C PRO A 108 6.01 -9.31 -1.64
N ILE A 109 5.17 -10.33 -1.40
CA ILE A 109 3.81 -10.15 -0.89
C ILE A 109 3.78 -9.61 0.55
N PHE A 110 4.89 -9.68 1.30
CA PHE A 110 4.97 -9.20 2.67
C PHE A 110 5.25 -7.69 2.72
N ALA A 111 4.31 -6.90 2.20
CA ALA A 111 4.33 -5.44 2.25
C ALA A 111 2.94 -4.88 2.54
N HIS A 112 2.89 -3.66 3.05
CA HIS A 112 1.61 -2.99 3.34
C HIS A 112 0.89 -2.55 2.06
N ILE A 113 1.65 -2.13 1.04
CA ILE A 113 1.12 -1.76 -0.28
C ILE A 113 1.91 -2.52 -1.34
N ILE A 114 1.18 -3.21 -2.22
CA ILE A 114 1.75 -4.02 -3.30
C ILE A 114 1.17 -3.51 -4.61
N LEU A 115 2.05 -3.21 -5.56
CA LEU A 115 1.66 -3.03 -6.95
C LEU A 115 1.91 -4.36 -7.69
N ALA A 116 0.83 -5.05 -8.03
CA ALA A 116 0.86 -6.18 -8.94
C ALA A 116 0.67 -5.66 -10.37
N ASP A 117 1.66 -5.83 -11.23
CA ASP A 117 1.74 -5.31 -12.60
C ASP A 117 2.21 -6.40 -13.55
#